data_AF-A0A1Y3GFY4-F1
#
_entry.id   AF-A0A1Y3GFY4-F1
#
_cell.length_a   1.000
_cell.length_b   1.000
_cell.length_c   1.000
_cell.angle_alpha   90.00
_cell.angle_beta   90.00
_cell.angle_gamma   90.00
#
_symmetry.space_group_name_H-M   'P 1'
#
loop_
_entity.id
_entity.type
_entity.pdbx_description
1 polymer ?
#
loop_
_entity_poly.entity_id
_entity_poly.type
_entity_poly.pdbx_seq_one_letter_code
_entity_poly.pdbx_strand_id
1 'polypeptide(L)'
;MVQPTKNIKVDESVHRELERLKRETGAQTFNDVLRKELGIIPGPKIDKLAAYLPQELRQAVKEIYEIIDQTGDFEKTVTEENQKNHLIFSQKNEGNEIAEIAFSEEWFKVFYKDQSGMMSLCGVGKKTKQDIEYHTDKEKNVTLEKLRKNIKTKIQGSKRRWR
;
A
#
# COMPACT_ATOMS: atom_id res chain seq x y z
N MET A 1 -20.06 -3.05 -22.08
CA MET A 1 -20.79 -4.23 -21.56
C MET A 1 -21.16 -3.94 -20.11
N VAL A 2 -22.46 -3.98 -19.77
CA VAL A 2 -22.95 -3.73 -18.40
C VAL A 2 -22.71 -5.00 -17.58
N GLN A 3 -21.92 -4.92 -16.50
CA GLN A 3 -21.76 -6.06 -15.61
C GLN A 3 -23.08 -6.32 -14.85
N PRO A 4 -23.52 -7.58 -14.72
CA PRO A 4 -24.74 -7.89 -14.00
C PRO A 4 -24.58 -7.57 -12.51
N THR A 5 -25.44 -6.69 -11.99
CA THR A 5 -25.58 -6.44 -10.55
C THR A 5 -26.16 -7.68 -9.88
N LYS A 6 -25.38 -8.29 -8.99
CA LYS A 6 -25.83 -9.40 -8.13
C LYS A 6 -26.31 -8.82 -6.79
N ASN A 7 -27.60 -8.97 -6.50
CA ASN A 7 -28.17 -8.54 -5.23
C ASN A 7 -28.24 -9.74 -4.26
N ILE A 8 -27.77 -9.54 -3.03
CA ILE A 8 -27.85 -10.51 -1.95
C ILE A 8 -28.94 -10.04 -0.99
N LYS A 9 -29.90 -10.91 -0.66
CA LYS A 9 -30.86 -10.65 0.42
C LYS A 9 -30.25 -11.11 1.74
N VAL A 10 -30.30 -10.26 2.74
CA VAL A 10 -29.87 -10.55 4.11
C VAL A 10 -31.03 -10.31 5.07
N ASP A 11 -31.01 -10.99 6.21
CA ASP A 11 -31.97 -10.71 7.29
C ASP A 11 -31.60 -9.43 8.07
N GLU A 12 -32.55 -8.94 8.86
CA GLU A 12 -32.45 -7.68 9.60
C GLU A 12 -31.31 -7.70 10.66
N SER A 13 -31.02 -8.87 11.23
CA SER A 13 -29.93 -9.06 12.19
C SER A 13 -28.57 -8.92 11.53
N VAL A 14 -28.38 -9.56 10.37
CA VAL A 14 -27.16 -9.45 9.57
C VAL A 14 -26.99 -8.03 9.05
N HIS A 15 -28.06 -7.36 8.61
CA HIS A 15 -27.99 -5.97 8.18
C HIS A 15 -27.53 -5.03 9.30
N ARG A 16 -28.05 -5.21 10.52
CA ARG A 16 -27.63 -4.42 11.69
C ARG A 16 -26.17 -4.63 12.04
N GLU A 17 -25.71 -5.87 11.98
CA GLU A 17 -24.32 -6.20 12.24
C GLU A 17 -23.37 -5.63 11.16
N LEU A 18 -23.78 -5.67 9.88
CA LEU A 18 -23.04 -5.04 8.79
C LEU A 18 -22.97 -3.52 8.94
N GLU A 19 -24.04 -2.86 9.38
CA GLU A 19 -24.04 -1.42 9.68
C GLU A 19 -23.17 -1.06 10.90
N ARG A 20 -23.10 -1.93 11.90
CA ARG A 20 -22.20 -1.77 13.05
C ARG A 20 -20.74 -1.86 12.60
N LEU A 21 -20.40 -2.94 11.90
CA LEU A 21 -19.05 -3.16 11.36
C LEU A 21 -18.65 -2.07 10.36
N LYS A 22 -19.57 -1.59 9.52
CA LYS A 22 -19.33 -0.48 8.60
C LYS A 22 -18.89 0.79 9.32
N ARG A 23 -19.54 1.13 10.44
CA ARG A 23 -19.19 2.28 11.28
C ARG A 23 -17.86 2.10 12.01
N GLU A 24 -17.61 0.90 12.55
CA GLU A 24 -16.37 0.60 13.27
C GLU A 24 -15.14 0.55 12.35
N THR A 25 -15.33 0.12 11.10
CA THR A 25 -14.25 -0.05 10.13
C THR A 25 -14.07 1.12 9.17
N GLY A 26 -14.97 2.11 9.19
CA GLY A 26 -14.96 3.24 8.25
C GLY A 26 -15.30 2.85 6.79
N ALA A 27 -15.86 1.66 6.57
CA ALA A 27 -16.16 1.14 5.24
C ALA A 27 -17.30 1.95 4.57
N GLN A 28 -17.20 2.15 3.25
CA GLN A 28 -18.22 2.91 2.50
C GLN A 28 -19.42 2.03 2.10
N THR A 29 -19.21 0.74 1.86
CA THR A 29 -20.27 -0.20 1.47
C THR A 29 -20.25 -1.48 2.29
N PHE A 30 -21.39 -2.19 2.35
CA PHE A 30 -21.42 -3.53 2.96
C PHE A 30 -20.58 -4.55 2.22
N ASN A 31 -20.32 -4.35 0.93
CA ASN A 31 -19.42 -5.23 0.20
C ASN A 31 -17.99 -5.10 0.72
N ASP A 32 -17.57 -3.90 1.14
CA ASP A 32 -16.26 -3.68 1.74
C ASP A 32 -16.15 -4.33 3.12
N VAL A 33 -17.23 -4.26 3.92
CA VAL A 33 -17.35 -4.98 5.20
C VAL A 33 -17.28 -6.48 4.99
N LEU A 34 -18.10 -7.03 4.08
CA LEU A 34 -18.13 -8.46 3.78
C LEU A 34 -16.80 -8.95 3.22
N ARG A 35 -16.13 -8.14 2.39
CA ARG A 35 -14.77 -8.45 1.94
C ARG A 35 -13.83 -8.55 3.14
N LYS A 36 -13.88 -7.61 4.08
CA LYS A 36 -13.05 -7.62 5.30
C LYS A 36 -13.27 -8.85 6.16
N GLU A 37 -14.53 -9.11 6.51
CA GLU A 37 -14.91 -10.21 7.40
C GLU A 37 -14.66 -11.59 6.79
N LEU A 38 -14.88 -11.75 5.49
CA LEU A 38 -14.65 -13.02 4.81
C LEU A 38 -13.17 -13.24 4.44
N GLY A 39 -12.27 -12.32 4.81
CA GLY A 39 -10.88 -12.34 4.33
C GLY A 39 -10.77 -12.22 2.80
N ILE A 40 -11.84 -11.75 2.14
CA ILE A 40 -11.92 -11.40 0.71
C ILE A 40 -11.56 -9.91 0.53
N ILE A 41 -10.98 -9.25 1.53
CA ILE A 41 -9.98 -8.22 1.23
C ILE A 41 -8.88 -9.03 0.57
N PRO A 42 -8.69 -8.93 -0.75
CA PRO A 42 -7.44 -9.38 -1.29
C PRO A 42 -6.45 -8.42 -0.63
N GLY A 43 -5.68 -8.88 0.36
CA GLY A 43 -4.54 -8.10 0.85
C GLY A 43 -3.87 -7.52 -0.39
N PRO A 44 -3.62 -6.20 -0.44
CA PRO A 44 -3.41 -5.46 -1.68
C PRO A 44 -2.56 -6.31 -2.59
N LYS A 45 -3.18 -6.85 -3.65
CA LYS A 45 -2.48 -7.79 -4.52
C LYS A 45 -1.42 -6.95 -5.17
N ILE A 46 -0.24 -6.93 -4.57
CA ILE A 46 0.92 -6.18 -5.04
C ILE A 46 1.18 -6.56 -6.50
N ASP A 47 0.86 -7.81 -6.87
CA ASP A 47 0.79 -8.29 -8.24
C ASP A 47 -0.08 -7.45 -9.18
N LYS A 48 -1.27 -7.03 -8.74
CA LYS A 48 -2.18 -6.18 -9.53
C LYS A 48 -1.67 -4.74 -9.60
N LEU A 49 -1.19 -4.20 -8.48
CA LEU A 49 -0.67 -2.82 -8.42
C LEU A 49 0.60 -2.67 -9.25
N ALA A 50 1.45 -3.69 -9.21
CA ALA A 50 2.68 -3.76 -9.98
C ALA A 50 2.46 -4.27 -11.41
N ALA A 51 1.26 -4.74 -11.80
CA ALA A 51 1.02 -5.37 -13.11
C ALA A 51 1.44 -4.48 -14.30
N TYR A 52 1.30 -3.16 -14.14
CA TYR A 52 1.65 -2.16 -15.14
C TYR A 52 3.14 -1.84 -15.19
N LEU A 53 3.93 -2.29 -14.20
CA LEU A 53 5.36 -2.08 -14.17
C LEU A 53 6.10 -3.07 -15.08
N PRO A 54 7.25 -2.66 -15.64
CA PRO A 54 8.25 -3.56 -16.21
C PRO A 54 8.58 -4.73 -15.28
N GLN A 55 8.91 -5.90 -15.83
CA GLN A 55 9.11 -7.13 -15.06
C GLN A 55 10.15 -6.98 -13.92
N GLU A 56 11.27 -6.33 -14.20
CA GLU A 56 12.31 -6.08 -13.20
C GLU A 56 11.83 -5.13 -12.09
N LEU A 57 11.07 -4.08 -12.41
CA LEU A 57 10.44 -3.21 -11.41
C LEU A 57 9.36 -3.94 -10.61
N ARG A 58 8.62 -4.88 -11.22
CA ARG A 58 7.65 -5.75 -10.55
C ARG A 58 8.32 -6.58 -9.45
N GLN A 59 9.47 -7.17 -9.76
CA GLN A 59 10.20 -7.96 -8.78
C GLN A 59 10.73 -7.07 -7.65
N ALA A 60 11.34 -5.93 -8.00
CA ALA A 60 11.87 -4.98 -7.02
C ALA A 60 10.79 -4.47 -6.05
N VAL A 61 9.60 -4.11 -6.53
CA VAL A 61 8.54 -3.58 -5.67
C VAL A 61 7.91 -4.64 -4.77
N LYS A 62 7.88 -5.91 -5.20
CA LYS A 62 7.47 -7.04 -4.35
C LYS A 62 8.42 -7.23 -3.18
N GLU A 63 9.72 -7.23 -3.44
CA GLU A 63 10.72 -7.34 -2.37
C GLU A 63 10.65 -6.15 -1.39
N ILE A 64 10.39 -4.95 -1.91
CA ILE A 64 10.15 -3.77 -1.08
C ILE A 64 8.89 -3.95 -0.24
N TYR A 65 7.78 -4.36 -0.85
CA TYR A 65 6.53 -4.64 -0.12
C TYR A 65 6.76 -5.62 1.03
N GLU A 66 7.43 -6.75 0.77
CA GLU A 66 7.74 -7.75 1.78
C GLU A 66 8.60 -7.19 2.91
N ILE A 67 9.59 -6.35 2.59
CA ILE A 67 10.42 -5.68 3.60
C ILE A 67 9.57 -4.78 4.50
N ILE A 68 8.68 -3.96 3.91
CA ILE A 68 7.79 -3.08 4.67
C ILE A 68 6.90 -3.92 5.56
N ASP A 69 6.26 -4.95 5.00
CA ASP A 69 5.36 -5.85 5.72
C ASP A 69 6.06 -6.56 6.89
N GLN A 70 7.29 -7.01 6.71
CA GLN A 70 8.08 -7.63 7.77
C GLN A 70 8.52 -6.63 8.87
N THR A 71 8.48 -5.31 8.62
CA THR A 71 8.83 -4.32 9.65
C THR A 71 7.73 -4.13 10.70
N GLY A 72 6.50 -4.54 10.43
CA GLY A 72 5.42 -4.38 11.39
C GLY A 72 4.06 -4.88 10.92
N ASP A 73 3.16 -5.01 11.90
CA ASP A 73 1.78 -5.36 11.64
C ASP A 73 1.00 -4.10 11.24
N PHE A 74 0.88 -3.88 9.94
CA PHE A 74 0.22 -2.72 9.34
C PHE A 74 -1.16 -3.08 8.79
N GLU A 75 -2.10 -2.14 8.93
CA GLU A 75 -3.28 -2.11 8.06
C GLU A 75 -2.85 -1.59 6.68
N LYS A 76 -3.37 -2.23 5.62
CA LYS A 76 -2.98 -1.93 4.25
C LYS A 76 -4.19 -1.49 3.45
N THR A 77 -4.14 -0.28 2.89
CA THR A 77 -5.23 0.30 2.10
C THR A 77 -4.72 0.66 0.72
N VAL A 78 -5.57 0.51 -0.29
CA VAL A 78 -5.28 1.01 -1.64
C VAL A 78 -6.17 2.21 -1.92
N THR A 79 -5.56 3.31 -2.33
CA THR A 79 -6.26 4.48 -2.84
C THR A 79 -5.79 4.76 -4.27
N GLU A 80 -6.63 5.45 -5.03
CA GLU A 80 -6.29 5.93 -6.37
C GLU A 80 -6.37 7.46 -6.36
N GLU A 81 -5.26 8.11 -6.69
CA GLU A 81 -5.18 9.58 -6.75
C GLU A 81 -4.42 9.98 -8.01
N ASN A 82 -4.93 10.95 -8.78
CA ASN A 82 -4.26 11.44 -9.98
C ASN A 82 -3.84 10.32 -10.97
N GLN A 83 -4.70 9.31 -11.16
CA GLN A 83 -4.45 8.12 -11.99
C GLN A 83 -3.28 7.24 -11.53
N LYS A 84 -2.87 7.38 -10.27
CA LYS A 84 -1.83 6.56 -9.66
C LYS A 84 -2.45 5.77 -8.53
N ASN A 85 -2.02 4.52 -8.41
CA ASN A 85 -2.40 3.71 -7.28
C ASN A 85 -1.43 3.97 -6.13
N HIS A 86 -1.95 4.04 -4.92
CA HIS A 86 -1.19 4.24 -3.70
C HIS A 86 -1.51 3.09 -2.74
N LEU A 87 -0.47 2.41 -2.28
CA LEU A 87 -0.57 1.39 -1.25
C LEU A 87 -0.08 1.98 0.07
N ILE A 88 -1.00 2.21 0.99
CA ILE A 88 -0.77 2.86 2.27
C ILE A 88 -0.64 1.80 3.36
N PHE A 89 0.35 1.97 4.24
CA PHE A 89 0.61 1.13 5.41
C PHE A 89 0.40 1.98 6.67
N SER A 90 -0.61 1.64 7.46
CA SER A 90 -1.00 2.36 8.68
C SER A 90 -0.85 1.49 9.92
N GLN A 91 -0.57 2.10 11.08
CA GLN A 91 -0.60 1.36 12.34
C GLN A 91 -2.02 0.88 12.66
N LYS A 92 -2.14 -0.36 13.13
CA LYS A 92 -3.39 -0.90 13.65
C LYS A 92 -3.93 0.00 14.76
N ASN A 93 -5.24 0.22 14.75
CA ASN A 93 -6.03 0.94 15.77
C ASN A 93 -5.91 2.46 15.81
N GLU A 94 -4.93 3.08 15.14
CA GLU A 94 -4.70 4.53 15.23
C GLU A 94 -4.89 5.28 13.91
N GLY A 95 -4.99 4.57 12.78
CA GLY A 95 -5.11 5.18 11.45
C GLY A 95 -3.86 5.98 11.02
N ASN A 96 -2.79 5.95 11.82
CA ASN A 96 -1.54 6.65 11.56
C ASN A 96 -0.80 6.00 10.39
N GLU A 97 -0.80 6.66 9.24
CA GLU A 97 0.00 6.26 8.07
C GLU A 97 1.50 6.30 8.40
N ILE A 98 2.23 5.24 8.04
CA ILE A 98 3.66 5.09 8.32
C ILE A 98 4.47 5.01 7.04
N ALA A 99 3.94 4.34 6.02
CA ALA A 99 4.60 4.19 4.74
C ALA A 99 3.57 4.15 3.60
N GLU A 100 4.04 4.46 2.40
CA GLU A 100 3.23 4.45 1.20
C GLU A 100 4.09 4.00 0.02
N ILE A 101 3.51 3.19 -0.87
CA ILE A 101 4.07 2.92 -2.19
C ILE A 101 3.13 3.49 -3.25
N ALA A 102 3.60 4.49 -3.98
CA ALA A 102 2.90 5.02 -5.14
C ALA A 102 3.38 4.31 -6.41
N PHE A 103 2.44 3.97 -7.29
CA PHE A 103 2.68 3.25 -8.54
C PHE A 103 2.31 4.10 -9.75
N SER A 104 3.13 3.99 -10.78
CA SER A 104 2.85 4.47 -12.14
C SER A 104 3.32 3.41 -13.14
N GLU A 105 3.15 3.66 -14.44
CA GLU A 105 3.54 2.71 -15.49
C GLU A 105 5.06 2.48 -15.55
N GLU A 106 5.84 3.52 -15.25
CA GLU A 106 7.30 3.48 -15.41
C GLU A 106 8.07 3.52 -14.09
N TRP A 107 7.39 3.68 -12.95
CA TRP A 107 8.07 3.85 -11.68
C TRP A 107 7.22 3.44 -10.49
N PHE A 108 7.90 3.11 -9.39
CA PHE A 108 7.33 3.11 -8.05
C PHE A 108 8.10 4.11 -7.18
N LYS A 109 7.40 4.72 -6.22
CA LYS A 109 7.99 5.58 -5.19
C LYS A 109 7.56 5.09 -3.83
N VAL A 110 8.48 5.12 -2.88
CA VAL A 110 8.26 4.70 -1.51
C VAL A 110 8.43 5.92 -0.61
N PHE A 111 7.42 6.15 0.21
CA PHE A 111 7.39 7.24 1.18
C PHE A 111 7.30 6.67 2.59
N TYR A 112 7.73 7.47 3.55
CA TYR A 112 7.62 7.18 4.98
C TYR A 112 7.22 8.45 5.73
N LYS A 113 6.52 8.30 6.85
CA LYS A 113 6.20 9.42 7.74
C LYS A 113 7.46 9.87 8.47
N ASP A 114 7.92 11.09 8.21
CA ASP A 114 9.20 11.60 8.70
C ASP A 114 9.13 12.17 10.12
N GLN A 115 10.03 13.06 10.53
CA GLN A 115 10.02 13.67 11.86
C GLN A 115 8.98 14.79 11.99
N SER A 116 8.60 15.42 10.89
CA SER A 116 7.58 16.47 10.84
C SER A 116 6.16 15.92 10.83
N GLY A 117 6.01 14.61 10.61
CA GLY A 117 4.71 13.96 10.45
C GLY A 117 4.20 13.96 9.00
N MET A 118 4.99 14.48 8.06
CA MET A 118 4.70 14.46 6.63
C MET A 118 5.27 13.20 5.96
N MET A 119 4.67 12.81 4.84
CA MET A 119 5.17 11.73 4.00
C MET A 119 6.35 12.23 3.16
N SER A 120 7.53 11.71 3.45
CA SER A 120 8.76 12.03 2.76
C SER A 120 9.22 10.86 1.91
N LEU A 121 9.77 11.14 0.73
CA LEU A 121 10.32 10.14 -0.16
C LEU A 121 11.52 9.44 0.51
N CYS A 122 11.62 8.12 0.40
CA CYS A 122 12.80 7.35 0.83
C CYS A 122 13.33 6.38 -0.23
N GLY A 123 12.57 6.13 -1.30
CA GLY A 123 12.98 5.23 -2.35
C GLY A 123 12.26 5.44 -3.66
N VAL A 124 12.95 5.19 -4.77
CA VAL A 124 12.40 5.19 -6.12
C VAL A 124 13.00 4.03 -6.91
N GLY A 125 12.17 3.32 -7.66
CA GLY A 125 12.61 2.53 -8.80
C GLY A 125 11.90 3.04 -10.04
N LYS A 126 12.65 3.35 -11.10
CA LYS A 126 12.10 3.88 -12.34
C LYS A 126 12.76 3.23 -13.55
N LYS A 127 11.99 3.05 -14.61
CA LYS A 127 12.49 2.67 -15.92
C LYS A 127 12.93 3.94 -16.66
N THR A 128 14.11 3.86 -17.26
CA THR A 128 14.61 4.86 -18.23
C THR A 128 14.56 4.27 -19.63
N LYS A 129 15.00 5.04 -20.64
CA LYS A 129 15.04 4.57 -22.03
C LYS A 129 15.93 3.34 -22.23
N GLN A 130 16.91 3.13 -21.37
CA GLN A 130 17.96 2.12 -21.57
C GLN A 130 18.06 1.11 -20.43
N ASP A 131 17.65 1.47 -19.21
CA ASP A 131 17.85 0.63 -18.02
C ASP A 131 16.87 0.98 -16.89
N ILE A 132 16.87 0.20 -15.81
CA ILE A 132 16.20 0.52 -14.56
C ILE A 132 17.15 1.18 -13.58
N GLU A 133 16.71 2.31 -13.03
CA GLU A 133 17.45 3.06 -12.04
C GLU A 133 16.73 3.03 -10.69
N TYR A 134 17.52 2.90 -9.62
CA TYR A 134 17.06 3.02 -8.25
C TYR A 134 17.66 4.25 -7.58
N HIS A 135 16.89 4.92 -6.73
CA HIS A 135 17.31 6.11 -5.99
C HIS A 135 16.83 6.05 -4.55
N THR A 136 17.62 6.59 -3.62
CA THR A 136 17.17 6.90 -2.26
C THR A 136 16.78 8.38 -2.14
N ASP A 137 16.43 8.82 -0.94
CA ASP A 137 16.26 10.24 -0.60
C ASP A 137 17.55 11.06 -0.74
N LYS A 138 18.72 10.42 -0.77
CA LYS A 138 20.03 11.09 -0.73
C LYS A 138 20.92 10.81 -1.93
N GLU A 139 20.73 9.68 -2.58
CA GLU A 139 21.64 9.18 -3.61
C GLU A 139 20.88 8.69 -4.84
N LYS A 140 21.43 8.99 -6.01
CA LYS A 140 20.95 8.48 -7.30
C LYS A 140 21.74 7.23 -7.70
N ASN A 141 21.19 6.45 -8.63
CA ASN A 141 21.79 5.26 -9.22
C ASN A 141 22.38 4.27 -8.18
N VAL A 142 21.59 3.94 -7.16
CA VAL A 142 21.97 2.97 -6.14
C VAL A 142 21.61 1.55 -6.57
N THR A 143 22.18 0.54 -5.93
CA THR A 143 21.74 -0.84 -6.10
C THR A 143 20.38 -1.08 -5.43
N LEU A 144 19.62 -2.08 -5.90
CA LEU A 144 18.37 -2.50 -5.26
C LEU A 144 18.58 -2.88 -3.79
N GLU A 145 19.71 -3.53 -3.45
CA GLU A 145 20.06 -3.85 -2.07
C GLU A 145 20.20 -2.59 -1.19
N LYS A 146 20.89 -1.57 -1.69
CA LYS A 146 21.05 -0.30 -0.97
C LYS A 146 19.71 0.42 -0.80
N LEU A 147 18.86 0.40 -1.84
CA LEU A 147 17.50 0.93 -1.77
C LEU A 147 16.67 0.21 -0.68
N ARG A 148 16.65 -1.13 -0.69
CA ARG A 148 15.96 -1.97 0.28
C ARG A 148 16.40 -1.68 1.71
N LYS A 149 17.72 -1.57 1.94
CA LYS A 149 18.28 -1.21 3.25
C LYS A 149 17.82 0.17 3.71
N ASN A 150 17.84 1.18 2.82
CA ASN A 150 17.39 2.53 3.15
C ASN A 150 15.92 2.55 3.58
N ILE A 151 15.04 1.94 2.78
CA ILE A 151 13.60 1.86 3.04
C ILE A 151 13.35 1.19 4.40
N LYS A 152 13.97 0.03 4.64
CA LYS A 152 13.83 -0.70 5.91
C LYS A 152 14.20 0.18 7.10
N THR A 153 15.37 0.83 7.07
CA THR A 153 15.83 1.69 8.16
C THR A 153 14.89 2.87 8.40
N LYS A 154 14.40 3.51 7.33
CA LYS A 154 13.50 4.67 7.43
C LYS A 154 12.15 4.30 8.02
N ILE A 155 11.55 3.20 7.55
CA ILE A 155 10.23 2.74 8.03
C ILE A 155 10.30 2.22 9.46
N GLN A 156 11.35 1.48 9.82
CA GLN A 156 11.58 1.10 11.23
C GLN A 156 11.70 2.32 12.13
N GLY A 157 12.43 3.35 11.68
CA GLY A 157 12.56 4.61 12.39
C GLY A 157 11.23 5.37 12.52
N SER A 158 10.42 5.38 11.47
CA SER A 158 9.08 5.97 11.44
C SER A 158 8.14 5.26 12.40
N LYS A 159 8.02 3.94 12.28
CA LYS A 159 7.19 3.10 13.16
C LYS A 159 7.53 3.31 14.62
N ARG A 160 8.83 3.34 14.99
CA ARG A 160 9.25 3.58 16.37
C ARG A 160 8.84 4.96 16.89
N ARG A 161 8.81 5.97 16.04
CA ARG A 161 8.50 7.36 16.41
C ARG A 161 7.01 7.60 16.54
N TRP A 162 6.21 7.00 15.67
CA TRP A 162 4.77 7.24 15.53
C TRP A 162 3.94 6.06 16.02
N ARG A 163 4.45 5.32 17.00
CA ARG A 163 3.72 4.30 17.77
C ARG A 163 3.05 4.93 18.97
#